data_AF-A0A850K963-F1
#
_entry.id   AF-A0A850K963-F1
#
_cell.length_a   1.000
_cell.length_b   1.000
_cell.length_c   1.000
_cell.angle_alpha   90.00
_cell.angle_beta   90.00
_cell.angle_gamma   90.00
#
_symmetry.space_group_name_H-M   'P 1'
#
loop_
_entity.id
_entity.type
_entity.pdbx_description
1 polymer ?
#
loop_
_entity_poly.entity_id
_entity_poly.type
_entity_poly.pdbx_seq_one_letter_code
_entity_poly.pdbx_strand_id
1 'polypeptide(L)'
;MAKLMFTEEELALFQERFDANKNWTQWVRVTNRDGLDILSVDIEGRDRKTVRMTKKDGQGYLAKCVDEWGLAVSADFASLLDTVDDGSCAN
;
A
#
# COMPACT_ATOMS: atom_id res chain seq x y z
N MET A 1 -21.39 8.65 -1.38
CA MET A 1 -20.15 8.19 -0.70
C MET A 1 -18.99 8.52 -1.62
N ALA A 2 -17.98 9.24 -1.14
CA ALA A 2 -16.81 9.57 -1.95
C ALA A 2 -16.06 8.29 -2.32
N LYS A 3 -15.78 8.10 -3.61
CA LYS A 3 -14.92 7.00 -4.07
C LYS A 3 -13.49 7.33 -3.60
N LEU A 4 -13.00 6.61 -2.60
CA LEU A 4 -11.63 6.76 -2.09
C LEU A 4 -10.68 6.10 -3.07
N MET A 5 -10.27 6.87 -4.09
CA MET A 5 -9.37 6.43 -5.15
C MET A 5 -8.00 7.09 -5.02
N PHE A 6 -6.94 6.35 -5.37
CA PHE A 6 -5.62 6.94 -5.53
C PHE A 6 -5.65 7.89 -6.74
N THR A 7 -5.10 9.07 -6.54
CA THR A 7 -4.87 10.11 -7.55
C THR A 7 -3.70 9.71 -8.43
N GLU A 8 -3.58 10.34 -9.59
CA GLU A 8 -2.48 10.09 -10.52
C GLU A 8 -1.11 10.41 -9.91
N GLU A 9 -1.02 11.44 -9.07
CA GLU A 9 0.22 11.82 -8.38
C GLU A 9 0.69 10.73 -7.40
N GLU A 10 -0.24 10.15 -6.64
CA GLU A 10 0.08 9.06 -5.71
C GLU A 10 0.47 7.79 -6.46
N LEU A 11 -0.21 7.48 -7.58
CA LEU A 11 0.13 6.33 -8.40
C LEU A 11 1.52 6.49 -9.04
N ALA A 12 1.85 7.69 -9.50
CA ALA A 12 3.18 8.00 -10.01
C ALA A 12 4.25 7.81 -8.93
N LEU A 13 4.00 8.30 -7.71
CA LEU A 13 4.89 8.14 -6.57
C LEU A 13 5.04 6.67 -6.14
N PHE A 14 3.95 5.91 -6.14
CA PHE A 14 3.98 4.45 -5.92
C PHE A 14 4.83 3.74 -6.97
N GLN A 15 4.63 4.07 -8.25
CA GLN A 15 5.35 3.47 -9.36
C GLN A 15 6.85 3.78 -9.28
N GLU A 16 7.21 5.04 -9.02
CA GLU A 16 8.61 5.44 -8.82
C GLU A 16 9.26 4.65 -7.69
N ARG A 17 8.55 4.45 -6.57
CA ARG A 17 9.05 3.66 -5.45
C ARG A 17 9.17 2.17 -5.78
N PHE A 18 8.22 1.63 -6.55
CA PHE A 18 8.27 0.25 -7.04
C PHE A 18 9.48 0.01 -7.95
N ASP A 19 9.74 0.92 -8.89
CA ASP A 19 10.90 0.84 -9.77
C ASP A 19 12.23 1.03 -9.02
N ALA A 20 12.24 1.82 -7.94
CA ALA A 20 13.42 2.03 -7.10
C ALA A 20 13.71 0.86 -6.14
N ASN A 21 12.67 0.20 -5.62
CA ASN A 21 12.81 -0.84 -4.62
C ASN A 21 12.90 -2.24 -5.26
N LYS A 22 14.11 -2.80 -5.26
CA LYS A 22 14.40 -4.13 -5.83
C LYS A 22 13.69 -5.28 -5.13
N ASN A 23 13.17 -5.06 -3.92
CA ASN A 23 12.44 -6.07 -3.19
C ASN A 23 10.98 -6.16 -3.64
N TRP A 24 10.43 -5.13 -4.30
CA TRP A 24 9.05 -5.18 -4.80
C TRP A 24 9.07 -5.86 -6.17
N THR A 25 8.41 -7.02 -6.26
CA THR A 25 8.51 -7.87 -7.44
C THR A 25 7.31 -7.77 -8.34
N GLN A 26 6.12 -7.64 -7.75
CA GLN A 26 4.86 -7.59 -8.48
C GLN A 26 3.90 -6.65 -7.78
N TRP A 27 3.01 -6.02 -8.52
CA TRP A 27 1.91 -5.29 -7.90
C TRP A 27 0.66 -5.34 -8.77
N VAL A 28 -0.49 -5.15 -8.14
CA VAL A 28 -1.79 -5.12 -8.79
C VAL A 28 -2.68 -4.06 -8.15
N ARG A 29 -3.39 -3.31 -8.98
CA ARG A 29 -4.46 -2.41 -8.55
C ARG A 29 -5.80 -3.10 -8.68
N VAL A 30 -6.57 -3.12 -7.61
CA VAL A 30 -7.92 -3.71 -7.59
C VAL A 30 -8.87 -2.72 -6.96
N THR A 31 -9.99 -2.46 -7.64
CA THR A 31 -11.11 -1.73 -7.03
C THR A 31 -12.11 -2.74 -6.49
N ASN A 32 -12.40 -2.67 -5.18
CA ASN A 32 -13.39 -3.55 -4.57
C ASN A 32 -14.84 -3.10 -4.93
N ARG A 33 -15.83 -3.97 -4.68
CA ARG A 33 -17.26 -3.70 -4.93
C ARG A 33 -17.77 -2.44 -4.20
N ASP A 34 -17.16 -2.11 -3.07
CA ASP A 34 -17.45 -0.89 -2.29
C ASP A 34 -16.86 0.39 -2.92
N GLY A 35 -16.16 0.30 -4.05
CA GLY A 35 -15.51 1.43 -4.72
C GLY A 35 -14.19 1.87 -4.07
N LEU A 36 -13.63 1.05 -3.18
CA LEU A 36 -12.31 1.25 -2.59
C LEU A 36 -11.22 0.85 -3.56
N ASP A 37 -10.26 1.73 -3.76
CA ASP A 37 -9.08 1.48 -4.58
C ASP A 37 -7.97 0.88 -3.72
N ILE A 38 -7.47 -0.29 -4.14
CA ILE A 38 -6.52 -1.10 -3.38
C ILE A 38 -5.30 -1.35 -4.25
N LEU A 39 -4.12 -0.98 -3.76
CA LEU A 39 -2.83 -1.32 -4.35
C LEU A 39 -2.23 -2.50 -3.59
N SER A 40 -2.09 -3.65 -4.23
CA SER A 40 -1.42 -4.81 -3.62
C SER A 40 -0.03 -4.93 -4.21
N VAL A 41 1.00 -5.01 -3.38
CA VAL A 41 2.39 -5.22 -3.80
C VAL A 41 2.95 -6.47 -3.16
N ASP A 42 3.68 -7.24 -3.94
CA ASP A 42 4.44 -8.41 -3.50
C ASP A 42 5.90 -8.02 -3.26
N ILE A 43 6.41 -8.39 -2.10
CA ILE A 43 7.74 -8.06 -1.59
C ILE A 43 8.52 -9.36 -1.39
N GLU A 44 9.63 -9.49 -2.10
CA GLU A 44 10.58 -10.59 -2.00
C GLU A 44 11.46 -10.46 -0.75
N GLY A 45 11.93 -11.61 -0.24
CA GLY A 45 12.74 -11.66 1.00
C GLY A 45 11.93 -11.54 2.29
N ARG A 46 10.60 -11.42 2.20
CA ARG A 46 9.69 -11.50 3.35
C ARG A 46 9.02 -12.85 3.47
N ASP A 47 8.85 -13.30 4.70
CA ASP A 47 8.05 -14.48 5.05
C ASP A 47 6.60 -14.32 4.53
N ARG A 48 6.11 -13.07 4.53
CA ARG A 48 4.78 -12.68 4.03
C ARG A 48 4.90 -11.73 2.86
N LYS A 49 4.48 -12.20 1.70
CA LYS A 49 4.84 -11.59 0.42
C LYS A 49 3.97 -10.39 0.09
N THR A 50 2.69 -10.36 0.44
CA THR A 50 1.76 -9.34 -0.10
C THR A 50 1.34 -8.28 0.92
N VAL A 51 1.51 -7.01 0.56
CA VAL A 51 1.02 -5.83 1.28
C VAL A 51 -0.08 -5.14 0.47
N ARG A 52 -1.21 -4.82 1.10
CA ARG A 52 -2.35 -4.12 0.49
C ARG A 52 -2.51 -2.72 1.06
N MET A 53 -2.46 -1.72 0.19
CA MET A 53 -2.61 -0.31 0.51
C MET A 53 -3.97 0.20 0.06
N THR A 54 -4.64 0.98 0.91
CA THR A 54 -5.96 1.56 0.63
C THR A 54 -6.03 2.96 1.23
N LYS A 55 -6.83 3.84 0.61
CA LYS A 55 -7.22 5.10 1.24
C LYS A 55 -8.35 4.89 2.25
N LYS A 56 -8.32 5.65 3.34
CA LYS A 56 -9.39 5.69 4.34
C LYS A 56 -9.81 7.12 4.63
N ASP A 57 -11.11 7.37 4.45
CA ASP A 57 -11.73 8.67 4.70
C ASP A 57 -11.44 9.14 6.13
N GLY A 58 -10.93 10.36 6.27
CA GLY A 58 -10.61 10.98 7.56
C GLY A 58 -9.42 10.38 8.34
N GLN A 59 -8.76 9.33 7.84
CA GLN A 59 -7.61 8.69 8.51
C GLN A 59 -6.35 8.61 7.63
N GLY A 60 -6.40 9.07 6.38
CA GLY A 60 -5.28 9.06 5.45
C GLY A 60 -5.18 7.74 4.69
N TYR A 61 -4.09 7.01 4.91
CA TYR A 61 -3.74 5.81 4.17
C TYR A 61 -3.49 4.64 5.11
N LEU A 62 -3.85 3.46 4.63
CA LEU A 62 -3.67 2.20 5.33
C LEU A 62 -2.85 1.24 4.47
N ALA A 63 -1.92 0.53 5.08
CA ALA A 63 -1.27 -0.63 4.49
C ALA A 63 -1.47 -1.83 5.42
N LYS A 64 -1.92 -2.96 4.86
CA LYS A 64 -2.17 -4.19 5.59
C LYS A 64 -1.44 -5.37 4.95
N CYS A 65 -0.74 -6.16 5.74
CA CYS A 65 -0.20 -7.44 5.28
C CYS A 65 -1.34 -8.47 5.15
N VAL A 66 -1.44 -9.17 4.03
CA VAL A 66 -2.57 -10.09 3.76
C VAL A 66 -2.63 -11.25 4.75
N ASP A 67 -1.49 -11.67 5.29
CA ASP A 67 -1.36 -12.83 6.16
C ASP A 67 -1.48 -12.53 7.68
N GLU A 68 -1.56 -11.26 8.10
CA GLU A 68 -1.62 -10.93 9.54
C GLU A 68 -2.27 -9.59 9.92
N TRP A 69 -2.26 -9.26 11.23
CA TRP A 69 -2.81 -8.04 11.85
C TRP A 69 -1.94 -6.79 11.63
N GLY A 70 -0.83 -6.88 10.92
CA GLY A 70 0.06 -5.74 10.63
C GLY A 70 -0.68 -4.66 9.85
N LEU A 71 -0.96 -3.55 10.51
CA LEU A 71 -1.64 -2.37 9.98
C LEU A 71 -0.72 -1.16 10.15
N ALA A 72 -0.21 -0.63 9.05
CA ALA A 72 0.40 0.69 9.03
C ALA A 72 -0.67 1.73 8.70
N VAL A 73 -0.70 2.81 9.46
CA VAL A 73 -1.59 3.95 9.24
C VAL A 73 -0.73 5.20 9.11
N SER A 74 -0.92 5.96 8.05
CA SER A 74 -0.17 7.20 7.82
C SER A 74 -1.09 8.29 7.30
N ALA A 75 -0.83 9.53 7.71
CA ALA A 75 -1.60 10.69 7.26
C ALA A 75 -1.33 11.04 5.79
N ASP A 76 -0.12 10.75 5.32
CA ASP A 76 0.34 10.95 3.94
C ASP A 76 0.80 9.64 3.29
N PHE A 77 0.76 9.60 1.96
CA PHE A 77 1.05 8.39 1.19
C PHE A 77 2.54 8.05 1.16
N ALA A 78 3.43 9.05 1.16
CA ALA A 78 4.87 8.83 1.11
C ALA A 78 5.37 8.12 2.39
N SER A 79 4.95 8.60 3.57
CA SER A 79 5.25 7.96 4.86
C SER A 79 4.72 6.53 4.93
N LEU A 80 3.57 6.26 4.30
CA LEU A 80 3.06 4.90 4.20
C LEU A 80 4.03 4.01 3.40
N LEU A 81 4.50 4.48 2.24
CA LEU A 81 5.43 3.72 1.41
C LEU A 81 6.76 3.50 2.12
N ASP A 82 7.30 4.49 2.83
CA ASP A 82 8.51 4.30 3.65
C ASP A 82 8.31 3.24 4.73
N THR A 83 7.13 3.17 5.35
CA THR A 83 6.81 2.12 6.34
C THR A 83 6.75 0.73 5.68
N VAL A 84 6.21 0.65 4.45
CA VAL A 84 6.14 -0.59 3.66
C VAL A 84 7.55 -1.02 3.19
N ASP A 85 8.39 -0.06 2.82
CA ASP A 85 9.78 -0.24 2.35
C ASP A 85 10.69 -0.76 3.46
N ASP A 86 10.64 -0.12 4.65
CA ASP A 86 11.38 -0.52 5.85
C ASP A 86 10.93 -1.89 6.37
N GLY A 87 9.71 -2.29 6.02
CA GLY A 87 9.13 -3.52 6.49
C GLY A 87 8.59 -3.44 7.92
N SER A 88 8.34 -2.25 8.43
CA SER A 88 7.77 -2.05 9.77
C SER A 88 6.26 -2.36 9.88
N CYS A 89 5.67 -3.14 8.96
CA CYS A 89 4.34 -3.73 9.18
C CYS A 89 4.41 -4.64 10.42
N ALA A 90 4.12 -4.06 11.58
CA ALA A 90 4.55 -4.51 12.90
C ALA A 90 4.25 -5.98 13.21
N ASN A 91 5.27 -6.64 13.78
CA ASN A 91 5.12 -7.71 14.77
C ASN A 91 4.46 -7.16 16.05
#